data_AF-A0A484DMS1-F1
#
_entry.id   AF-A0A484DMS1-F1
#
_cell.length_a   1.000
_cell.length_b   1.000
_cell.length_c   1.000
_cell.angle_alpha   90.00
_cell.angle_beta   90.00
_cell.angle_gamma   90.00
#
_symmetry.space_group_name_H-M   'P 1'
#
loop_
_entity.id
_entity.type
_entity.pdbx_description
1 polymer ?
#
loop_
_entity_poly.entity_id
_entity_poly.type
_entity_poly.pdbx_seq_one_letter_code
_entity_poly.pdbx_strand_id
1 'polypeptide(L)'
;MHNSHVTHVLFSLLCIALSAQSEPEIDEVVPRLLSGKEAHLFPDHTARTLRRRGQRSLDAPGGGHSDPDNIILSLPAFGRSLYLNLTRDSAFLSGDFVVEERLGEQSAAVSRLSTKQLCFYSGSIINHTDSLASLSTCGGLTGLIQLGEVSLFIQPVGESGLSQSFSGLKHRLLRNRRCAKTSSAPDVDQPNYCGTVQGKKKKMSKVDEEGRGKRNVIRLHEAYTVETVVVADSDMVHYHGAEAAQRFLLTVMNMVYNMFHHQSLGVRINIRVTKLVLLHRRPEKLKVGHHGERSLESFCHWQYQEFGGPRYLGTNHVPGGRDDIPPVDTAVLVTRTNFCVHKDEPCDTVGIAYLGGVCSAKRKCVLAEDNGLNLAFTIAHELGHNMGMSHDDDHATCTGHSDIMSGEWVKGRNPSDLSWSSCSRDDLENFLRSKASGCLLHTDPRSRYQVRLPPKLPGMHYSVDEQCQILFGSNATFCNDMEVQHTPFVLVF
;
A
#
# COMPACT_ATOMS: atom_id res chain seq x y z
N MET A 1 11.37 -34.91 -56.25
CA MET A 1 11.69 -34.08 -55.06
C MET A 1 10.76 -32.89 -55.03
N HIS A 2 9.57 -33.01 -54.43
CA HIS A 2 8.64 -31.91 -54.12
C HIS A 2 7.48 -32.50 -53.32
N ASN A 3 7.67 -32.73 -52.00
CA ASN A 3 6.55 -32.99 -51.07
C ASN A 3 6.92 -32.95 -49.57
N SER A 4 7.91 -32.13 -49.16
CA SER A 4 8.23 -31.94 -47.73
C SER A 4 8.07 -30.50 -47.23
N HIS A 5 7.71 -29.54 -48.09
CA HIS A 5 7.51 -28.15 -47.68
C HIS A 5 6.06 -27.82 -47.30
N VAL A 6 5.07 -28.61 -47.75
CA VAL A 6 3.64 -28.32 -47.46
C VAL A 6 3.25 -28.79 -46.05
N THR A 7 3.86 -29.87 -45.55
CA THR A 7 3.58 -30.39 -44.20
C THR A 7 4.19 -29.55 -43.08
N HIS A 8 5.37 -28.94 -43.30
CA HIS A 8 5.97 -28.02 -42.32
C HIS A 8 5.21 -26.70 -42.22
N VAL A 9 4.71 -26.15 -43.33
CA VAL A 9 3.96 -24.89 -43.32
C VAL A 9 2.58 -25.06 -42.66
N LEU A 10 1.92 -26.21 -42.83
CA LEU A 10 0.67 -26.52 -42.11
C LEU A 10 0.88 -26.75 -40.61
N PHE A 11 2.00 -27.35 -40.17
CA PHE A 11 2.32 -27.48 -38.75
C PHE A 11 2.69 -26.13 -38.11
N SER A 12 3.41 -25.27 -38.84
CA SER A 12 3.71 -23.90 -38.38
C SER A 12 2.46 -23.02 -38.30
N LEU A 13 1.51 -23.17 -39.22
CA LEU A 13 0.22 -22.46 -39.16
C LEU A 13 -0.72 -22.99 -38.07
N LEU A 14 -0.63 -24.28 -37.72
CA LEU A 14 -1.38 -24.84 -36.57
C LEU A 14 -0.76 -24.44 -35.22
N CYS A 15 0.56 -24.26 -35.14
CA CYS A 15 1.23 -23.79 -33.93
C CYS A 15 1.06 -22.28 -33.66
N ILE A 16 0.79 -21.47 -34.68
CA ILE A 16 0.45 -20.04 -34.52
C ILE A 16 -1.00 -19.86 -34.01
N ALA A 17 -1.83 -20.91 -34.04
CA ALA A 17 -3.21 -20.86 -33.57
C ALA A 17 -3.41 -21.21 -32.07
N LEU A 18 -2.33 -21.46 -31.31
CA LEU A 18 -2.41 -21.93 -29.91
C LEU A 18 -1.65 -21.07 -28.88
N SER A 19 -1.19 -19.87 -29.24
CA SER A 19 -1.03 -18.81 -28.24
C SER A 19 -2.41 -18.23 -27.93
N ALA A 20 -3.25 -19.05 -27.29
CA ALA A 20 -4.49 -18.58 -26.70
C ALA A 20 -4.12 -17.63 -25.55
N GLN A 21 -3.98 -16.34 -25.86
CA GLN A 21 -4.27 -15.31 -24.88
C GLN A 21 -5.68 -15.61 -24.39
N SER A 22 -5.80 -16.19 -23.19
CA SER A 22 -7.10 -16.42 -22.58
C SER A 22 -7.75 -15.05 -22.45
N GLU A 23 -8.74 -14.75 -23.29
CA GLU A 23 -9.53 -13.53 -23.11
C GLU A 23 -10.08 -13.53 -21.69
N PRO A 24 -9.94 -12.41 -20.95
CA PRO A 24 -10.41 -12.37 -19.58
C PRO A 24 -11.94 -12.53 -19.58
N GLU A 25 -12.44 -13.41 -18.73
CA GLU A 25 -13.88 -13.72 -18.65
C GLU A 25 -14.59 -12.53 -18.00
N ILE A 26 -15.36 -11.77 -18.79
CA ILE A 26 -16.09 -10.57 -18.34
C ILE A 26 -17.55 -10.92 -18.09
N ASP A 27 -18.11 -10.43 -16.99
CA ASP A 27 -19.53 -10.50 -16.67
C ASP A 27 -20.07 -9.11 -16.30
N GLU A 28 -21.34 -8.84 -16.60
CA GLU A 28 -22.05 -7.63 -16.16
C GLU A 28 -23.03 -7.99 -15.05
N VAL A 29 -22.79 -7.45 -13.87
CA VAL A 29 -23.47 -7.84 -12.64
C VAL A 29 -24.15 -6.65 -11.98
N VAL A 30 -25.23 -6.93 -11.24
CA VAL A 30 -25.93 -5.92 -10.45
C VAL A 30 -25.84 -6.33 -8.98
N PRO A 31 -24.85 -5.81 -8.23
CA PRO A 31 -24.75 -6.07 -6.80
C PRO A 31 -25.96 -5.53 -6.05
N ARG A 32 -26.39 -6.27 -5.03
CA ARG A 32 -27.51 -5.89 -4.17
C ARG A 32 -27.09 -5.94 -2.71
N LEU A 33 -27.29 -4.83 -2.01
CA LEU A 33 -27.17 -4.80 -0.55
C LEU A 33 -28.35 -5.55 0.07
N LEU A 34 -28.08 -6.53 0.93
CA LEU A 34 -29.11 -7.30 1.63
C LEU A 34 -29.59 -6.56 2.87
N SER A 35 -30.90 -6.55 3.08
CA SER A 35 -31.50 -5.97 4.29
C SER A 35 -31.29 -6.88 5.51
N GLY A 36 -31.35 -6.32 6.74
CA GLY A 36 -31.13 -7.09 7.97
C GLY A 36 -32.00 -8.34 8.10
N LYS A 37 -33.24 -8.33 7.58
CA LYS A 37 -34.13 -9.51 7.59
C LYS A 37 -33.68 -10.61 6.61
N GLU A 38 -33.08 -10.24 5.48
CA GLU A 38 -32.54 -11.17 4.48
C GLU A 38 -31.19 -11.74 4.92
N ALA A 39 -30.39 -10.94 5.64
CA ALA A 39 -29.10 -11.36 6.22
C ALA A 39 -29.24 -12.48 7.26
N HIS A 40 -30.33 -12.48 8.06
CA HIS A 40 -30.57 -13.50 9.10
C HIS A 40 -31.01 -14.87 8.58
N LEU A 41 -31.27 -15.02 7.27
CA LEU A 41 -31.70 -16.29 6.66
C LEU A 41 -30.52 -17.20 6.26
N PHE A 42 -29.28 -16.75 6.44
CA PHE A 42 -28.09 -17.57 6.25
C PHE A 42 -27.71 -18.21 7.61
N PRO A 43 -27.67 -19.55 7.73
CA PRO A 43 -27.38 -20.21 9.00
C PRO A 43 -25.93 -20.00 9.39
N ASP A 44 -25.69 -19.16 10.40
CA ASP A 44 -24.38 -18.90 10.98
C ASP A 44 -24.09 -19.92 12.10
N HIS A 45 -23.11 -20.80 11.90
CA HIS A 45 -22.59 -21.69 12.93
C HIS A 45 -21.56 -21.03 13.86
N THR A 46 -21.34 -19.71 13.80
CA THR A 46 -20.30 -19.04 14.61
C THR A 46 -20.81 -17.95 15.56
N ALA A 47 -22.12 -17.82 15.76
CA ALA A 47 -22.68 -16.89 16.75
C ALA A 47 -22.60 -17.42 18.19
N ARG A 48 -21.38 -17.54 18.75
CA ARG A 48 -21.20 -17.83 20.19
C ARG A 48 -20.21 -16.91 20.91
N THR A 49 -20.07 -15.67 20.46
CA THR A 49 -19.55 -14.57 21.27
C THR A 49 -20.01 -13.26 20.67
N LEU A 50 -21.00 -12.60 21.28
CA LEU A 50 -21.26 -11.14 21.30
C LEU A 50 -22.72 -10.87 21.73
N ARG A 51 -23.08 -11.24 22.96
CA ARG A 51 -24.15 -10.55 23.69
C ARG A 51 -23.52 -9.39 24.45
N ARG A 52 -23.46 -8.21 23.86
CA ARG A 52 -23.29 -6.95 24.60
C ARG A 52 -24.59 -6.16 24.49
N ARG A 53 -25.15 -5.82 25.66
CA ARG A 53 -26.39 -5.07 25.87
C ARG A 53 -26.38 -3.77 25.06
N GLY A 54 -27.33 -3.63 24.13
CA GLY A 54 -27.61 -2.36 23.45
C GLY A 54 -28.32 -1.39 24.39
N GLN A 55 -27.76 -0.19 24.52
CA GLN A 55 -28.42 0.98 25.08
C GLN A 55 -29.25 1.60 23.96
N ARG A 56 -30.57 1.75 24.17
CA ARG A 56 -31.47 2.41 23.22
C ARG A 56 -31.12 3.90 23.15
N SER A 57 -30.81 4.42 21.96
CA SER A 57 -30.87 5.86 21.68
C SER A 57 -32.09 6.13 20.80
N LEU A 58 -32.81 7.19 21.18
CA LEU A 58 -34.08 7.66 20.62
C LEU A 58 -33.91 8.26 19.23
N ASP A 59 -34.97 8.14 18.44
CA ASP A 59 -35.13 8.63 17.06
C ASP A 59 -34.81 10.13 16.91
N ALA A 60 -34.02 10.45 15.88
CA ALA A 60 -33.92 11.79 15.31
C ALA A 60 -34.07 11.70 13.78
N PRO A 61 -35.02 12.44 13.15
CA PRO A 61 -35.22 12.42 11.71
C PRO A 61 -34.28 13.42 11.02
N GLY A 62 -33.46 12.94 10.08
CA GLY A 62 -32.53 13.77 9.31
C GLY A 62 -31.50 12.94 8.57
N GLY A 63 -31.96 12.11 7.63
CA GLY A 63 -31.15 11.08 6.95
C GLY A 63 -30.14 11.65 5.95
N GLY A 64 -28.91 11.84 6.40
CA GLY A 64 -27.73 11.64 5.54
C GLY A 64 -27.22 10.23 5.80
N HIS A 65 -27.38 9.32 4.84
CA HIS A 65 -26.97 7.91 4.97
C HIS A 65 -25.46 7.81 5.26
N SER A 66 -25.10 7.61 6.52
CA SER A 66 -23.83 6.96 6.86
C SER A 66 -23.97 5.49 6.51
N ASP A 67 -23.10 4.96 5.66
CA ASP A 67 -23.12 3.52 5.34
C ASP A 67 -22.99 2.69 6.65
N PRO A 68 -23.52 1.46 6.71
CA PRO A 68 -23.41 0.60 7.90
C PRO A 68 -21.97 0.11 8.12
N ASP A 69 -21.57 -0.15 9.37
CA ASP A 69 -20.24 -0.72 9.67
C ASP A 69 -20.09 -2.19 9.23
N ASN A 70 -21.21 -2.92 9.10
CA ASN A 70 -21.23 -4.28 8.57
C ASN A 70 -22.32 -4.39 7.51
N ILE A 71 -21.97 -4.95 6.36
CA ILE A 71 -22.88 -5.13 5.22
C ILE A 71 -22.78 -6.54 4.66
N ILE A 72 -23.92 -7.06 4.20
CA ILE A 72 -23.94 -8.31 3.41
C ILE A 72 -24.35 -7.97 1.99
N LEU A 73 -23.49 -8.34 1.04
CA LEU A 73 -23.68 -8.10 -0.38
C LEU A 73 -24.06 -9.40 -1.08
N SER A 74 -25.11 -9.36 -1.92
CA SER A 74 -25.37 -10.39 -2.92
C SER A 74 -24.76 -9.97 -4.26
N LEU A 75 -23.92 -10.82 -4.82
CA LEU A 75 -23.24 -10.62 -6.09
C LEU A 75 -23.53 -11.81 -7.01
N PRO A 76 -24.52 -11.69 -7.93
CA PRO A 76 -24.75 -12.69 -8.96
C PRO A 76 -23.67 -12.57 -10.04
N ALA A 77 -22.76 -13.55 -10.11
CA ALA A 77 -21.61 -13.54 -10.99
C ALA A 77 -21.35 -14.95 -11.59
N PHE A 78 -21.10 -15.02 -12.89
CA PHE A 78 -20.76 -16.25 -13.63
C PHE A 78 -21.72 -17.42 -13.35
N GLY A 79 -23.03 -17.13 -13.31
CA GLY A 79 -24.08 -18.11 -13.04
C GLY A 79 -24.17 -18.59 -11.59
N ARG A 80 -23.48 -17.94 -10.64
CA ARG A 80 -23.53 -18.23 -9.20
C ARG A 80 -23.90 -16.98 -8.41
N SER A 81 -24.53 -17.16 -7.25
CA SER A 81 -24.76 -16.06 -6.30
C SER A 81 -23.73 -16.12 -5.19
N LEU A 82 -22.81 -15.15 -5.18
CA LEU A 82 -21.83 -14.99 -4.12
C LEU A 82 -22.40 -14.07 -3.04
N TYR A 83 -22.26 -14.44 -1.78
CA TYR A 83 -22.67 -13.63 -0.64
C TYR A 83 -21.43 -13.19 0.12
N LEU A 84 -21.17 -11.88 0.17
CA LEU A 84 -19.99 -11.34 0.83
C LEU A 84 -20.41 -10.76 2.18
N ASN A 85 -19.70 -11.14 3.24
CA ASN A 85 -19.81 -10.52 4.55
C ASN A 85 -18.66 -9.52 4.70
N LEU A 86 -19.00 -8.24 4.76
CA LEU A 86 -18.04 -7.14 4.67
C LEU A 86 -18.15 -6.26 5.91
N THR A 87 -17.00 -5.90 6.47
CA THR A 87 -16.89 -4.97 7.59
C THR A 87 -16.12 -3.75 7.11
N ARG A 88 -16.57 -2.55 7.52
CA ARG A 88 -15.87 -1.31 7.23
C ARG A 88 -14.46 -1.39 7.83
N ASP A 89 -13.47 -1.13 7.00
CA ASP A 89 -12.08 -1.21 7.39
C ASP A 89 -11.31 0.03 6.93
N SER A 90 -10.88 0.82 7.90
CA SER A 90 -10.01 1.98 7.70
C SER A 90 -8.66 1.80 8.38
N ALA A 91 -8.29 0.58 8.80
CA ALA A 91 -7.05 0.30 9.51
C ALA A 91 -5.81 0.58 8.65
N PHE A 92 -5.94 0.51 7.32
CA PHE A 92 -4.90 0.91 6.37
C PHE A 92 -4.62 2.41 6.37
N LEU A 93 -5.45 3.25 7.02
CA LEU A 93 -5.21 4.68 7.18
C LEU A 93 -4.62 4.98 8.57
N SER A 94 -3.75 5.97 8.64
CA SER A 94 -3.33 6.53 9.93
C SER A 94 -4.45 7.36 10.56
N GLY A 95 -4.45 7.47 11.89
CA GLY A 95 -5.43 8.32 12.58
C GLY A 95 -5.32 9.80 12.22
N ASP A 96 -4.13 10.23 11.82
CA ASP A 96 -3.81 11.59 11.38
C ASP A 96 -3.71 11.70 9.85
N PHE A 97 -4.37 10.80 9.11
CA PHE A 97 -4.30 10.77 7.67
C PHE A 97 -4.79 12.10 7.07
N VAL A 98 -4.01 12.62 6.12
CA VAL A 98 -4.33 13.85 5.38
C VAL A 98 -4.15 13.67 3.88
N VAL A 99 -4.98 14.36 3.11
CA VAL A 99 -4.79 14.56 1.67
C VAL A 99 -4.23 15.95 1.45
N GLU A 100 -3.13 16.04 0.71
CA GLU A 100 -2.43 17.27 0.40
C GLU A 100 -2.43 17.48 -1.12
N GLU A 101 -3.21 18.45 -1.58
CA GLU A 101 -3.33 18.80 -2.99
C GLU A 101 -2.45 20.02 -3.29
N ARG A 102 -1.46 19.85 -4.18
CA ARG A 102 -0.47 20.87 -4.52
C ARG A 102 -0.70 21.39 -5.93
N LEU A 103 -1.08 22.66 -6.04
CA LEU A 103 -1.28 23.38 -7.31
C LEU A 103 0.03 23.95 -7.90
N GLY A 104 1.06 24.07 -7.05
CA GLY A 104 2.41 24.56 -7.35
C GLY A 104 3.33 24.35 -6.14
N GLU A 105 4.53 24.96 -6.13
CA GLU A 105 5.52 24.72 -5.07
C GLU A 105 5.15 25.29 -3.69
N GLN A 106 4.24 26.27 -3.63
CA GLN A 106 3.91 26.99 -2.38
C GLN A 106 2.42 26.93 -1.99
N SER A 107 1.55 26.41 -2.85
CA SER A 107 0.11 26.33 -2.59
C SER A 107 -0.32 24.88 -2.39
N ALA A 108 -0.53 24.51 -1.13
CA ALA A 108 -1.03 23.20 -0.73
C ALA A 108 -2.38 23.35 0.00
N ALA A 109 -3.42 22.74 -0.53
CA ALA A 109 -4.68 22.55 0.18
C ALA A 109 -4.60 21.23 0.95
N VAL A 110 -4.71 21.31 2.28
CA VAL A 110 -4.70 20.12 3.15
C VAL A 110 -6.12 19.85 3.60
N SER A 111 -6.63 18.65 3.32
CA SER A 111 -7.94 18.19 3.76
C SER A 111 -7.82 16.91 4.58
N ARG A 112 -8.76 16.73 5.52
CA ARG A 112 -8.94 15.48 6.26
C ARG A 112 -10.14 14.76 5.67
N LEU A 113 -10.03 13.44 5.51
CA LEU A 113 -11.18 12.62 5.13
C LEU A 113 -12.25 12.72 6.22
N SER A 114 -13.47 13.04 5.81
CA SER A 114 -14.63 12.94 6.69
C SER A 114 -15.00 11.47 6.91
N THR A 115 -15.65 11.16 8.04
CA THR A 115 -16.14 9.79 8.33
C THR A 115 -17.08 9.26 7.23
N LYS A 116 -17.77 10.15 6.51
CA LYS A 116 -18.64 9.81 5.37
C LYS A 116 -17.88 9.36 4.12
N GLN A 117 -16.58 9.65 4.04
CA GLN A 117 -15.71 9.22 2.95
C GLN A 117 -14.96 7.90 3.27
N LEU A 118 -15.20 7.31 4.45
CA LEU A 118 -14.65 6.01 4.84
C LEU A 118 -15.57 4.87 4.38
N CYS A 119 -15.55 4.64 3.08
CA CYS A 119 -16.38 3.68 2.33
C CYS A 119 -15.64 2.38 1.98
N PHE A 120 -14.53 2.09 2.69
CA PHE A 120 -13.67 0.93 2.43
C PHE A 120 -14.09 -0.23 3.31
N TYR A 121 -14.16 -1.42 2.72
CA TYR A 121 -14.60 -2.64 3.37
C TYR A 121 -13.64 -3.78 3.08
N SER A 122 -13.43 -4.60 4.11
CA SER A 122 -12.68 -5.85 4.05
C SER A 122 -13.60 -6.99 4.51
N GLY A 123 -13.42 -8.20 3.99
CA GLY A 123 -14.24 -9.33 4.41
C GLY A 123 -14.00 -10.59 3.60
N SER A 124 -14.99 -11.47 3.59
CA SER A 124 -14.90 -12.77 2.92
C SER A 124 -16.25 -13.20 2.33
N ILE A 125 -16.22 -14.20 1.47
CA ILE A 125 -17.41 -14.85 0.95
C ILE A 125 -17.92 -15.85 2.01
N ILE A 126 -19.22 -15.79 2.31
CA ILE A 126 -19.86 -16.70 3.25
C ILE A 126 -19.70 -18.15 2.76
N ASN A 127 -19.39 -19.07 3.67
CA ASN A 127 -19.10 -20.50 3.40
C ASN A 127 -17.82 -20.77 2.60
N HIS A 128 -16.92 -19.79 2.46
CA HIS A 128 -15.61 -19.98 1.84
C HIS A 128 -14.50 -19.44 2.74
N THR A 129 -13.77 -20.34 3.40
CA THR A 129 -12.69 -19.98 4.35
C THR A 129 -11.48 -19.33 3.68
N ASP A 130 -11.19 -19.73 2.44
CA ASP A 130 -10.06 -19.22 1.65
C ASP A 130 -10.52 -18.14 0.67
N SER A 131 -11.29 -17.17 1.17
CA SER A 131 -11.77 -16.04 0.38
C SER A 131 -11.48 -14.72 1.07
N LEU A 132 -11.21 -13.71 0.26
CA LEU A 132 -10.87 -12.36 0.70
C LEU A 132 -11.58 -11.36 -0.21
N ALA A 133 -12.17 -10.32 0.36
CA ALA A 133 -12.77 -9.24 -0.38
C ALA A 133 -12.25 -7.90 0.15
N SER A 134 -11.83 -7.03 -0.75
CA SER A 134 -11.37 -5.67 -0.48
C SER A 134 -12.08 -4.73 -1.44
N LEU A 135 -13.10 -4.03 -0.94
CA LEU A 135 -14.05 -3.28 -1.76
C LEU A 135 -14.20 -1.84 -1.24
N SER A 136 -14.47 -0.92 -2.16
CA SER A 136 -14.86 0.45 -1.91
C SER A 136 -16.27 0.67 -2.41
N THR A 137 -17.10 1.35 -1.62
CA THR A 137 -18.45 1.80 -2.02
C THR A 137 -18.48 3.26 -2.47
N CYS A 138 -17.32 3.94 -2.52
CA CYS A 138 -17.22 5.35 -2.92
C CYS A 138 -17.45 5.55 -4.43
N GLY A 139 -18.68 5.94 -4.79
CA GLY A 139 -19.03 6.17 -6.20
C GLY A 139 -19.19 4.87 -6.98
N GLY A 140 -19.82 3.87 -6.37
CA GLY A 140 -20.00 2.52 -6.92
C GLY A 140 -19.16 1.47 -6.18
N LEU A 141 -19.38 0.20 -6.51
CA LEU A 141 -18.64 -0.92 -5.92
C LEU A 141 -17.37 -1.20 -6.74
N THR A 142 -16.21 -0.88 -6.17
CA THR A 142 -14.92 -1.05 -6.84
C THR A 142 -13.96 -1.84 -5.96
N GLY A 143 -13.23 -2.80 -6.51
CA GLY A 143 -12.17 -3.49 -5.79
C GLY A 143 -11.97 -4.93 -6.24
N LEU A 144 -11.55 -5.78 -5.30
CA LEU A 144 -11.05 -7.12 -5.55
C LEU A 144 -11.72 -8.15 -4.65
N ILE A 145 -12.07 -9.30 -5.23
CA ILE A 145 -12.61 -10.47 -4.54
C ILE A 145 -11.78 -11.67 -4.96
N GLN A 146 -11.15 -12.34 -3.99
CA GLN A 146 -10.38 -13.56 -4.16
C GLN A 146 -11.19 -14.74 -3.65
N LEU A 147 -11.21 -15.81 -4.44
CA LEU A 147 -11.78 -17.10 -4.06
C LEU A 147 -10.83 -18.22 -4.48
N GLY A 148 -10.02 -18.70 -3.54
CA GLY A 148 -8.96 -19.65 -3.82
C GLY A 148 -8.02 -19.12 -4.91
N GLU A 149 -8.04 -19.76 -6.08
CA GLU A 149 -7.17 -19.46 -7.22
C GLU A 149 -7.79 -18.51 -8.27
N VAL A 150 -8.90 -17.86 -7.91
CA VAL A 150 -9.68 -17.01 -8.81
C VAL A 150 -9.74 -15.62 -8.23
N SER A 151 -9.27 -14.65 -9.00
CA SER A 151 -9.39 -13.23 -8.69
C SER A 151 -10.49 -12.59 -9.53
N LEU A 152 -11.35 -11.80 -8.88
CA LEU A 152 -12.44 -11.06 -9.50
C LEU A 152 -12.27 -9.58 -9.22
N PHE A 153 -12.11 -8.77 -10.26
CA PHE A 153 -12.10 -7.32 -10.15
C PHE A 153 -13.46 -6.75 -10.50
N ILE A 154 -14.02 -5.93 -9.63
CA ILE A 154 -15.30 -5.26 -9.84
C ILE A 154 -15.10 -3.76 -9.99
N GLN A 155 -15.82 -3.16 -10.93
CA GLN A 155 -15.86 -1.71 -11.13
C GLN A 155 -17.23 -1.28 -11.69
N PRO A 156 -17.71 -0.06 -11.40
CA PRO A 156 -18.96 0.45 -11.93
C PRO A 156 -18.91 0.63 -13.45
N VAL A 157 -20.07 0.47 -14.12
CA VAL A 157 -20.23 0.76 -15.54
C VAL A 157 -20.85 2.15 -15.70
N GLY A 158 -20.07 3.12 -16.19
CA GLY A 158 -20.48 4.51 -16.41
C GLY A 158 -20.03 5.49 -15.32
N GLU A 159 -20.30 6.79 -15.51
CA GLU A 159 -19.97 7.83 -14.53
C GLU A 159 -20.92 7.76 -13.32
N SER A 160 -20.43 7.19 -12.22
CA SER A 160 -21.17 7.11 -10.95
C SER A 160 -20.76 8.28 -10.05
N GLY A 161 -21.70 9.17 -9.75
CA GLY A 161 -21.48 10.31 -8.85
C GLY A 161 -21.25 9.86 -7.39
N LEU A 162 -20.56 10.69 -6.60
CA LEU A 162 -20.18 10.44 -5.19
C LEU A 162 -21.34 10.06 -4.26
N SER A 163 -22.58 10.38 -4.62
CA SER A 163 -23.78 10.21 -3.80
C SER A 163 -24.68 9.04 -4.25
N GLN A 164 -24.29 8.26 -5.26
CA GLN A 164 -25.12 7.16 -5.76
C GLN A 164 -24.80 5.86 -5.01
N SER A 165 -25.86 5.21 -4.52
CA SER A 165 -25.76 3.87 -3.95
C SER A 165 -25.28 2.89 -5.02
N PHE A 166 -24.30 2.04 -4.69
CA PHE A 166 -23.86 0.98 -5.60
C PHE A 166 -24.95 -0.08 -5.84
N SER A 167 -25.91 -0.22 -4.92
CA SER A 167 -26.92 -1.26 -4.98
C SER A 167 -27.89 -1.01 -6.12
N GLY A 168 -27.99 -1.95 -7.06
CA GLY A 168 -28.84 -1.80 -8.24
C GLY A 168 -28.16 -1.13 -9.45
N LEU A 169 -26.92 -0.66 -9.31
CA LEU A 169 -26.13 -0.17 -10.44
C LEU A 169 -25.41 -1.31 -11.14
N LYS A 170 -25.18 -1.17 -12.46
CA LYS A 170 -24.42 -2.15 -13.24
C LYS A 170 -22.94 -2.03 -12.95
N HIS A 171 -22.29 -3.17 -12.79
CA HIS A 171 -20.87 -3.30 -12.56
C HIS A 171 -20.27 -4.31 -13.54
N ARG A 172 -19.05 -4.04 -13.99
CA ARG A 172 -18.25 -4.96 -14.80
C ARG A 172 -17.40 -5.78 -13.85
N LEU A 173 -17.49 -7.09 -13.99
CA LEU A 173 -16.69 -8.06 -13.26
C LEU A 173 -15.69 -8.70 -14.21
N LEU A 174 -14.40 -8.59 -13.91
CA LEU A 174 -13.31 -9.19 -14.65
C LEU A 174 -12.80 -10.39 -13.85
N ARG A 175 -12.86 -11.58 -14.44
CA ARG A 175 -12.37 -12.80 -13.79
C ARG A 175 -11.05 -13.24 -14.38
N ASN A 176 -10.11 -13.53 -13.50
CA ASN A 176 -8.85 -14.15 -13.86
C ASN A 176 -8.71 -15.49 -13.15
N ARG A 177 -8.17 -16.46 -13.89
CA ARG A 177 -7.92 -17.83 -13.44
C ARG A 177 -6.44 -18.13 -13.63
N ARG A 178 -5.91 -19.06 -12.82
CA ARG A 178 -4.61 -19.68 -13.09
C ARG A 178 -4.56 -20.23 -14.52
N CYS A 179 -3.55 -19.81 -15.28
CA CYS A 179 -3.13 -20.56 -16.46
C CYS A 179 -2.53 -21.89 -15.98
N ALA A 180 -3.05 -23.00 -16.50
CA ALA A 180 -2.53 -24.32 -16.17
C ALA A 180 -1.06 -24.45 -16.62
N LYS A 181 -0.23 -25.07 -15.77
CA LYS A 181 1.18 -25.34 -16.02
C LYS A 181 1.37 -26.06 -17.36
N THR A 182 1.85 -25.37 -18.39
CA THR A 182 2.52 -26.04 -19.51
C THR A 182 3.90 -26.42 -19.01
N SER A 183 4.07 -27.70 -18.71
CA SER A 183 5.38 -28.28 -18.43
C SER A 183 6.27 -28.18 -19.67
N SER A 184 7.54 -27.86 -19.42
CA SER A 184 8.71 -27.97 -20.32
C SER A 184 8.82 -27.01 -21.51
N ALA A 185 9.63 -25.97 -21.33
CA ALA A 185 10.65 -25.57 -22.30
C ALA A 185 11.95 -25.27 -21.52
N PRO A 186 13.13 -25.60 -22.06
CA PRO A 186 14.39 -25.40 -21.35
C PRO A 186 14.72 -23.91 -21.23
N ASP A 187 15.44 -23.61 -20.15
CA ASP A 187 16.12 -22.38 -19.78
C ASP A 187 16.59 -21.56 -21.01
N VAL A 188 15.78 -20.57 -21.40
CA VAL A 188 16.17 -19.46 -22.27
C VAL A 188 15.96 -18.22 -21.42
N ASP A 189 17.02 -17.42 -21.26
CA ASP A 189 17.07 -16.16 -20.51
C ASP A 189 15.76 -15.36 -20.69
N GLN A 190 14.85 -15.47 -19.71
CA GLN A 190 13.52 -14.87 -19.78
C GLN A 190 13.60 -13.41 -19.33
N PRO A 191 13.00 -12.46 -20.07
CA PRO A 191 13.07 -11.06 -19.70
C PRO A 191 12.32 -10.79 -18.39
N ASN A 192 13.02 -10.27 -17.39
CA ASN A 192 12.40 -9.77 -16.16
C ASN A 192 11.64 -8.47 -16.46
N TYR A 193 10.33 -8.51 -16.27
CA TYR A 193 9.46 -7.37 -16.57
C TYR A 193 9.33 -6.41 -15.40
N CYS A 194 9.76 -6.79 -14.19
CA CYS A 194 9.89 -5.89 -13.04
C CYS A 194 11.36 -5.51 -12.80
N GLY A 195 11.61 -4.24 -12.43
CA GLY A 195 12.96 -3.74 -12.14
C GLY A 195 13.32 -3.83 -10.65
N THR A 196 14.48 -4.40 -10.33
CA THR A 196 15.06 -4.33 -8.98
C THR A 196 16.42 -3.65 -9.01
N VAL A 197 16.61 -2.64 -8.15
CA VAL A 197 17.92 -1.98 -8.04
C VAL A 197 18.68 -2.55 -6.85
N GLN A 198 19.63 -3.44 -7.11
CA GLN A 198 20.56 -3.92 -6.09
C GLN A 198 21.54 -2.80 -5.71
N GLY A 199 21.62 -2.45 -4.42
CA GLY A 199 22.69 -1.59 -3.95
C GLY A 199 24.05 -2.24 -4.17
N LYS A 200 25.09 -1.46 -4.53
CA LYS A 200 26.48 -1.94 -4.62
C LYS A 200 26.81 -2.85 -3.43
N LYS A 201 26.94 -4.15 -3.68
CA LYS A 201 27.43 -5.12 -2.70
C LYS A 201 28.83 -4.66 -2.30
N LYS A 202 28.97 -3.95 -1.16
CA LYS A 202 30.22 -4.08 -0.42
C LYS A 202 30.32 -5.56 -0.12
N LYS A 203 31.36 -6.24 -0.62
CA LYS A 203 31.67 -7.62 -0.20
C LYS A 203 31.65 -7.61 1.32
N MET A 204 30.58 -8.14 1.90
CA MET A 204 30.55 -8.44 3.31
C MET A 204 31.54 -9.59 3.42
N SER A 205 32.74 -9.32 3.95
CA SER A 205 33.66 -10.37 4.35
C SER A 205 32.87 -11.36 5.21
N LYS A 206 33.09 -12.67 5.00
CA LYS A 206 32.69 -13.69 5.98
C LYS A 206 33.03 -13.14 7.37
N VAL A 207 32.01 -12.78 8.12
CA VAL A 207 32.19 -12.43 9.53
C VAL A 207 32.37 -13.77 10.21
N ASP A 208 33.56 -14.00 10.74
CA ASP A 208 33.83 -15.12 11.63
C ASP A 208 32.75 -15.17 12.70
N GLU A 209 32.18 -16.36 12.87
CA GLU A 209 31.37 -16.71 14.04
C GLU A 209 32.26 -16.68 15.28
N GLU A 210 32.47 -15.51 15.87
CA GLU A 210 32.95 -15.43 17.25
C GLU A 210 32.54 -14.11 17.89
N GLY A 211 31.26 -14.07 18.28
CA GLY A 211 30.72 -13.03 19.12
C GLY A 211 29.34 -13.44 19.56
N ARG A 212 29.19 -13.83 20.84
CA ARG A 212 27.91 -14.13 21.50
C ARG A 212 26.87 -13.06 21.17
N GLY A 213 26.12 -13.29 20.10
CA GLY A 213 24.97 -12.49 19.74
C GLY A 213 23.96 -12.65 20.86
N LYS A 214 23.61 -11.54 21.52
CA LYS A 214 22.34 -11.50 22.25
C LYS A 214 21.30 -12.03 21.28
N ARG A 215 20.69 -13.17 21.60
CA ARG A 215 19.57 -13.71 20.84
C ARG A 215 18.55 -12.59 20.76
N ASN A 216 18.45 -11.92 19.62
CA ASN A 216 17.27 -11.14 19.29
C ASN A 216 16.18 -12.20 19.14
N VAL A 217 15.55 -12.52 20.27
CA VAL A 217 14.42 -13.42 20.33
C VAL A 217 13.42 -12.86 19.34
N ILE A 218 13.23 -13.58 18.23
CA ILE A 218 12.21 -13.20 17.27
C ILE A 218 10.90 -13.27 18.04
N ARG A 219 10.26 -12.11 18.20
CA ARG A 219 8.86 -12.10 18.58
C ARG A 219 8.07 -12.37 17.30
N LEU A 220 8.06 -13.63 16.87
CA LEU A 220 7.34 -14.18 15.70
C LEU A 220 5.82 -13.89 15.70
N HIS A 221 5.31 -13.20 16.73
CA HIS A 221 3.91 -12.82 16.89
C HIS A 221 3.64 -11.30 16.83
N GLU A 222 4.66 -10.46 16.67
CA GLU A 222 4.49 -9.01 16.53
C GLU A 222 3.98 -8.66 15.12
N ALA A 223 2.97 -7.79 15.07
CA ALA A 223 2.52 -7.18 13.82
C ALA A 223 3.41 -5.96 13.55
N TYR A 224 3.98 -5.88 12.35
CA TYR A 224 4.81 -4.75 11.93
C TYR A 224 3.93 -3.75 11.21
N THR A 225 4.15 -2.45 11.42
CA THR A 225 3.43 -1.41 10.68
C THR A 225 4.42 -0.67 9.78
N VAL A 226 4.04 -0.48 8.51
CA VAL A 226 4.83 0.25 7.51
C VAL A 226 4.09 1.54 7.19
N GLU A 227 4.60 2.65 7.74
CA GLU A 227 4.02 3.98 7.52
C GLU A 227 4.37 4.49 6.12
N THR A 228 3.35 4.61 5.27
CA THR A 228 3.50 4.82 3.82
C THR A 228 2.91 6.16 3.39
N VAL A 229 3.67 6.93 2.61
CA VAL A 229 3.12 8.08 1.86
C VAL A 229 2.82 7.66 0.44
N VAL A 230 1.66 8.04 -0.07
CA VAL A 230 1.30 7.83 -1.47
C VAL A 230 1.33 9.17 -2.19
N VAL A 231 1.99 9.22 -3.34
CA VAL A 231 2.14 10.43 -4.17
C VAL A 231 1.57 10.13 -5.54
N ALA A 232 0.53 10.87 -5.93
CA ALA A 232 0.02 10.91 -7.29
C ALA A 232 0.67 12.08 -8.02
N ASP A 233 1.35 11.81 -9.12
CA ASP A 233 1.98 12.88 -9.90
C ASP A 233 0.98 13.63 -10.82
N SER A 234 1.49 14.61 -11.57
CA SER A 234 0.68 15.41 -12.49
C SER A 234 -0.02 14.58 -13.55
N ASP A 235 0.58 13.50 -14.01
CA ASP A 235 -0.01 12.69 -15.07
C ASP A 235 -1.18 11.87 -14.53
N MET A 236 -1.06 11.37 -13.30
CA MET A 236 -2.18 10.74 -12.58
C MET A 236 -3.34 11.71 -12.36
N VAL A 237 -3.04 12.90 -11.82
CA VAL A 237 -4.06 13.92 -11.51
C VAL A 237 -4.71 14.45 -12.80
N HIS A 238 -3.94 14.63 -13.88
CA HIS A 238 -4.47 15.08 -15.16
C HIS A 238 -5.37 14.04 -15.82
N TYR A 239 -5.00 12.76 -15.74
CA TYR A 239 -5.75 11.69 -16.37
C TYR A 239 -7.08 11.38 -15.64
N HIS A 240 -7.04 11.23 -14.31
CA HIS A 240 -8.23 10.87 -13.53
C HIS A 240 -9.02 12.08 -13.01
N GLY A 241 -8.36 13.22 -12.81
CA GLY A 241 -8.85 14.30 -11.96
C GLY A 241 -8.53 14.05 -10.47
N ALA A 242 -8.33 15.11 -9.69
CA ALA A 242 -7.85 15.00 -8.30
C ALA A 242 -8.78 14.17 -7.40
N GLU A 243 -10.09 14.41 -7.44
CA GLU A 243 -11.06 13.68 -6.61
C GLU A 243 -11.18 12.20 -6.98
N ALA A 244 -11.10 11.87 -8.28
CA ALA A 244 -11.15 10.48 -8.74
C ALA A 244 -9.83 9.76 -8.46
N ALA A 245 -8.68 10.41 -8.68
CA ALA A 245 -7.36 9.90 -8.34
C ALA A 245 -7.26 9.57 -6.85
N GLN A 246 -7.77 10.45 -5.98
CA GLN A 246 -7.84 10.20 -4.54
C GLN A 246 -8.62 8.93 -4.23
N ARG A 247 -9.85 8.80 -4.74
CA ARG A 247 -10.69 7.62 -4.47
C ARG A 247 -10.07 6.33 -5.01
N PHE A 248 -9.53 6.40 -6.22
CA PHE A 248 -8.86 5.29 -6.88
C PHE A 248 -7.66 4.81 -6.07
N LEU A 249 -6.74 5.70 -5.70
CA LEU A 249 -5.53 5.34 -4.95
C LEU A 249 -5.85 4.80 -3.56
N LEU A 250 -6.85 5.35 -2.86
CA LEU A 250 -7.26 4.80 -1.57
C LEU A 250 -7.89 3.40 -1.70
N THR A 251 -8.63 3.16 -2.78
CA THR A 251 -9.18 1.82 -3.08
C THR A 251 -8.06 0.82 -3.38
N VAL A 252 -7.08 1.23 -4.18
CA VAL A 252 -5.87 0.44 -4.47
C VAL A 252 -5.08 0.14 -3.19
N MET A 253 -4.88 1.11 -2.30
CA MET A 253 -4.16 0.89 -1.05
C MET A 253 -4.93 0.01 -0.06
N ASN A 254 -6.26 0.03 -0.07
CA ASN A 254 -7.07 -0.95 0.67
C ASN A 254 -6.81 -2.38 0.15
N MET A 255 -6.69 -2.55 -1.17
CA MET A 255 -6.34 -3.85 -1.77
C MET A 255 -4.93 -4.28 -1.37
N VAL A 256 -3.94 -3.37 -1.44
CA VAL A 256 -2.55 -3.63 -1.00
C VAL A 256 -2.51 -4.06 0.47
N TYR A 257 -3.23 -3.36 1.35
CA TYR A 257 -3.31 -3.72 2.76
C TYR A 257 -3.82 -5.15 2.96
N ASN A 258 -4.90 -5.51 2.27
CA ASN A 258 -5.47 -6.85 2.33
C ASN A 258 -4.55 -7.93 1.72
N MET A 259 -3.75 -7.60 0.69
CA MET A 259 -2.72 -8.49 0.14
C MET A 259 -1.64 -8.84 1.17
N PHE A 260 -1.15 -7.85 1.93
CA PHE A 260 -0.17 -8.07 3.01
C PHE A 260 -0.76 -8.75 4.25
N HIS A 261 -2.10 -8.82 4.35
CA HIS A 261 -2.81 -9.60 5.36
C HIS A 261 -3.19 -11.00 4.88
N HIS A 262 -2.85 -11.35 3.64
CA HIS A 262 -3.10 -12.68 3.11
C HIS A 262 -2.34 -13.74 3.93
N GLN A 263 -3.03 -14.83 4.25
CA GLN A 263 -2.57 -15.89 5.16
C GLN A 263 -1.24 -16.50 4.72
N SER A 264 -1.00 -16.56 3.39
CA SER A 264 0.18 -17.20 2.83
C SER A 264 1.49 -16.47 3.17
N LEU A 265 1.45 -15.16 3.47
CA LEU A 265 2.64 -14.41 3.89
C LEU A 265 3.18 -14.89 5.24
N GLY A 266 2.33 -15.44 6.11
CA GLY A 266 2.72 -15.95 7.43
C GLY A 266 3.09 -14.89 8.48
N VAL A 267 3.39 -13.66 8.07
CA VAL A 267 3.72 -12.52 8.94
C VAL A 267 2.70 -11.40 8.75
N ARG A 268 2.26 -10.79 9.85
CA ARG A 268 1.31 -9.67 9.81
C ARG A 268 2.03 -8.34 9.56
N ILE A 269 1.94 -7.84 8.33
CA ILE A 269 2.44 -6.52 7.94
C ILE A 269 1.23 -5.59 7.73
N ASN A 270 1.15 -4.52 8.52
CA ASN A 270 0.12 -3.49 8.39
C ASN A 270 0.66 -2.36 7.51
N ILE A 271 0.27 -2.34 6.24
CA ILE A 271 0.52 -1.17 5.38
C ILE A 271 -0.40 -0.03 5.83
N ARG A 272 0.19 1.07 6.29
CA ARG A 272 -0.56 2.20 6.84
C ARG A 272 -0.25 3.50 6.10
N VAL A 273 -1.22 3.97 5.33
CA VAL A 273 -1.13 5.24 4.61
C VAL A 273 -1.24 6.40 5.59
N THR A 274 -0.19 7.21 5.70
CA THR A 274 -0.14 8.37 6.57
C THR A 274 -0.54 9.66 5.86
N LYS A 275 -0.26 9.75 4.55
CA LYS A 275 -0.54 10.92 3.74
C LYS A 275 -0.74 10.53 2.28
N LEU A 276 -1.67 11.18 1.61
CA LEU A 276 -1.82 11.16 0.15
C LEU A 276 -1.49 12.54 -0.41
N VAL A 277 -0.52 12.63 -1.32
CA VAL A 277 -0.14 13.88 -1.99
C VAL A 277 -0.60 13.85 -3.45
N LEU A 278 -1.39 14.83 -3.86
CA LEU A 278 -1.86 15.00 -5.25
C LEU A 278 -1.11 16.19 -5.87
N LEU A 279 -0.26 15.92 -6.85
CA LEU A 279 0.53 16.96 -7.52
C LEU A 279 -0.16 17.36 -8.81
N HIS A 280 -0.67 18.59 -8.94
CA HIS A 280 -1.17 19.10 -10.22
C HIS A 280 -0.04 19.44 -11.19
N ARG A 281 1.17 19.67 -10.66
CA ARG A 281 2.40 19.89 -11.42
C ARG A 281 3.55 19.16 -10.75
N ARG A 282 4.40 18.50 -11.52
CA ARG A 282 5.64 17.92 -11.00
C ARG A 282 6.59 19.03 -10.53
N PRO A 283 7.07 18.99 -9.27
CA PRO A 283 8.12 19.89 -8.79
C PRO A 283 9.39 19.79 -9.63
N GLU A 284 10.21 20.83 -9.68
CA GLU A 284 11.40 20.84 -10.54
C GLU A 284 12.37 19.69 -10.25
N LYS A 285 12.48 19.29 -8.98
CA LYS A 285 13.37 18.23 -8.51
C LYS A 285 12.82 16.81 -8.70
N LEU A 286 11.57 16.66 -9.11
CA LEU A 286 10.94 15.38 -9.40
C LEU A 286 10.85 15.16 -10.91
N LYS A 287 11.78 14.40 -11.46
CA LYS A 287 11.83 14.05 -12.88
C LYS A 287 11.37 12.61 -13.07
N VAL A 288 10.25 12.46 -13.78
CA VAL A 288 9.71 11.17 -14.19
C VAL A 288 9.68 11.16 -15.71
N GLY A 289 10.25 10.11 -16.31
CA GLY A 289 10.28 9.89 -17.74
C GLY A 289 10.44 8.40 -18.05
N HIS A 290 10.71 8.07 -19.31
CA HIS A 290 10.78 6.68 -19.80
C HIS A 290 11.84 5.79 -19.13
N HIS A 291 12.84 6.38 -18.46
CA HIS A 291 13.88 5.63 -17.77
C HIS A 291 13.49 5.33 -16.32
N GLY A 292 13.01 4.11 -16.04
CA GLY A 292 12.53 3.70 -14.72
C GLY A 292 13.54 3.95 -13.60
N GLU A 293 14.79 3.51 -13.77
CA GLU A 293 15.84 3.70 -12.74
C GLU A 293 16.12 5.18 -12.42
N ARG A 294 16.19 6.04 -13.44
CA ARG A 294 16.42 7.49 -13.24
C ARG A 294 15.21 8.17 -12.60
N SER A 295 14.01 7.74 -12.98
CA SER A 295 12.76 8.21 -12.38
C SER A 295 12.67 7.81 -10.92
N LEU A 296 13.03 6.57 -10.57
CA LEU A 296 13.10 6.09 -9.20
C LEU A 296 14.12 6.90 -8.40
N GLU A 297 15.36 7.04 -8.89
CA GLU A 297 16.40 7.83 -8.22
C GLU A 297 15.94 9.27 -7.96
N SER A 298 15.34 9.92 -8.96
CA SER A 298 14.81 11.27 -8.81
C SER A 298 13.71 11.34 -7.75
N PHE A 299 12.79 10.37 -7.73
CA PHE A 299 11.73 10.30 -6.74
C PHE A 299 12.26 10.06 -5.33
N CYS A 300 13.19 9.13 -5.15
CA CYS A 300 13.82 8.87 -3.84
C CYS A 300 14.54 10.09 -3.29
N HIS A 301 15.22 10.84 -4.16
CA HIS A 301 15.87 12.08 -3.77
C HIS A 301 14.86 13.15 -3.35
N TRP A 302 13.78 13.32 -4.11
CA TRP A 302 12.70 14.24 -3.76
C TRP A 302 12.01 13.84 -2.44
N GLN A 303 11.67 12.56 -2.29
CA GLN A 303 11.10 11.97 -1.08
C GLN A 303 11.99 12.22 0.14
N TYR A 304 13.31 12.03 0.01
CA TYR A 304 14.24 12.28 1.11
C TYR A 304 14.28 13.77 1.51
N GLN A 305 14.15 14.69 0.55
CA GLN A 305 14.07 16.13 0.86
C GLN A 305 12.73 16.50 1.52
N GLU A 306 11.64 15.89 1.10
CA GLU A 306 10.31 16.19 1.62
C GLU A 306 10.00 15.51 2.95
N PHE A 307 10.51 14.30 3.19
CA PHE A 307 10.12 13.43 4.31
C PHE A 307 11.31 12.77 5.05
N GLY A 308 12.55 13.02 4.61
CA GLY A 308 13.72 12.29 5.09
C GLY A 308 14.49 12.93 6.25
N GLY A 309 14.16 14.16 6.66
CA GLY A 309 14.90 14.82 7.74
C GLY A 309 14.14 15.94 8.44
N PRO A 310 14.57 16.30 9.66
CA PRO A 310 14.02 17.43 10.40
C PRO A 310 14.20 18.71 9.58
N ARG A 311 13.11 19.45 9.35
CA ARG A 311 13.18 20.78 8.74
C ARG A 311 13.74 21.74 9.79
N TYR A 312 15.01 22.09 9.66
CA TYR A 312 15.64 23.11 10.48
C TYR A 312 15.04 24.49 10.15
N LEU A 313 14.14 24.99 11.00
CA LEU A 313 13.84 26.42 11.07
C LEU A 313 14.91 27.08 11.96
N GLY A 314 16.10 27.33 11.39
CA GLY A 314 17.25 27.90 12.10
C GLY A 314 18.12 26.87 12.84
N THR A 315 18.85 27.30 13.89
CA THR A 315 19.77 26.47 14.68
C THR A 315 19.09 25.53 15.68
N ASN A 316 17.78 25.67 15.91
CA ASN A 316 17.06 24.93 16.94
C ASN A 316 16.07 23.95 16.31
N HIS A 317 16.40 22.66 16.33
CA HIS A 317 15.43 21.59 16.09
C HIS A 317 14.76 21.22 17.43
N VAL A 318 13.45 21.40 17.51
CA VAL A 318 12.62 20.89 18.62
C VAL A 318 11.95 19.60 18.14
N PRO A 319 12.41 18.42 18.58
CA PRO A 319 11.74 17.17 18.26
C PRO A 319 10.29 17.18 18.80
N GLY A 320 9.31 16.88 17.94
CA GLY A 320 7.88 16.97 18.22
C GLY A 320 7.24 18.34 17.93
N GLY A 321 7.95 19.25 17.25
CA GLY A 321 7.37 20.54 16.83
C GLY A 321 6.22 20.36 15.82
N ARG A 322 5.30 21.33 15.73
CA ARG A 322 4.22 21.32 14.72
C ARG A 322 4.74 21.23 13.27
N ASP A 323 5.99 21.60 13.05
CA ASP A 323 6.68 21.59 11.76
C ASP A 323 7.51 20.31 11.51
N ASP A 324 7.55 19.38 12.46
CA ASP A 324 8.22 18.10 12.26
C ASP A 324 7.37 17.23 11.34
N ILE A 325 7.91 16.97 10.15
CA ILE A 325 7.33 16.01 9.23
C ILE A 325 7.39 14.63 9.90
N PRO A 326 6.26 13.95 10.09
CA PRO A 326 6.26 12.61 10.67
C PRO A 326 7.19 11.71 9.84
N PRO A 327 8.14 11.00 10.47
CA PRO A 327 8.99 10.07 9.74
C PRO A 327 8.11 9.03 9.09
N VAL A 328 8.37 8.73 7.82
CA VAL A 328 7.64 7.71 7.08
C VAL A 328 8.59 6.58 6.75
N ASP A 329 8.09 5.36 6.79
CA ASP A 329 8.88 4.17 6.48
C ASP A 329 9.11 4.07 4.99
N THR A 330 8.12 4.33 4.14
CA THR A 330 8.29 4.30 2.68
C THR A 330 7.39 5.30 1.95
N ALA A 331 7.72 5.62 0.71
CA ALA A 331 6.88 6.42 -0.17
C ALA A 331 6.64 5.71 -1.50
N VAL A 332 5.40 5.76 -1.99
CA VAL A 332 4.99 5.18 -3.26
C VAL A 332 4.61 6.31 -4.20
N LEU A 333 5.31 6.44 -5.32
CA LEU A 333 4.93 7.32 -6.43
C LEU A 333 4.12 6.53 -7.44
N VAL A 334 2.93 7.03 -7.75
CA VAL A 334 2.09 6.50 -8.83
C VAL A 334 2.07 7.50 -9.98
N THR A 335 2.33 7.01 -11.20
CA THR A 335 2.38 7.82 -12.43
C THR A 335 1.65 7.14 -13.59
N ARG A 336 1.15 7.93 -14.55
CA ARG A 336 0.69 7.43 -15.87
C ARG A 336 1.79 7.49 -16.94
N THR A 337 2.98 7.97 -16.60
CA THR A 337 4.12 7.91 -17.53
C THR A 337 4.54 6.46 -17.74
N ASN A 338 4.49 6.00 -18.99
CA ASN A 338 5.03 4.71 -19.39
C ASN A 338 6.56 4.71 -19.25
N PHE A 339 7.12 3.79 -18.48
CA PHE A 339 8.57 3.66 -18.31
C PHE A 339 9.05 2.23 -18.54
N CYS A 340 10.33 2.11 -18.87
CA CYS A 340 11.02 0.84 -19.09
C CYS A 340 12.13 0.73 -18.03
N VAL A 341 12.54 -0.48 -17.63
CA VAL A 341 13.64 -0.64 -16.64
C VAL A 341 14.91 0.06 -17.15
N HIS A 342 15.27 -0.23 -18.39
CA HIS A 342 16.35 0.44 -19.11
C HIS A 342 15.81 1.20 -20.31
N LYS A 343 16.64 2.10 -20.87
CA LYS A 343 16.29 3.16 -21.85
C LYS A 343 15.27 2.74 -22.92
N ASP A 344 15.30 1.49 -23.37
CA ASP A 344 14.48 1.01 -24.49
C ASP A 344 13.84 -0.38 -24.30
N GLU A 345 14.21 -1.19 -23.27
CA GLU A 345 13.67 -2.55 -23.05
C GLU A 345 14.06 -3.12 -21.65
N PRO A 346 13.25 -4.01 -21.04
CA PRO A 346 11.85 -4.29 -21.38
C PRO A 346 10.96 -3.13 -20.94
N CYS A 347 9.98 -2.79 -21.78
CA CYS A 347 9.03 -1.69 -21.58
C CYS A 347 7.67 -2.13 -21.03
N ASP A 348 7.54 -3.40 -20.64
CA ASP A 348 6.33 -3.90 -19.97
C ASP A 348 6.42 -3.78 -18.45
N THR A 349 7.37 -2.97 -17.97
CA THR A 349 7.62 -2.73 -16.56
C THR A 349 6.64 -1.76 -15.98
N VAL A 350 5.88 -2.27 -15.01
CA VAL A 350 4.86 -1.49 -14.32
C VAL A 350 5.32 -1.00 -12.96
N GLY A 351 6.48 -1.44 -12.45
CA GLY A 351 7.00 -1.07 -11.14
C GLY A 351 8.51 -1.18 -11.02
N ILE A 352 9.10 -0.40 -10.11
CA ILE A 352 10.52 -0.49 -9.75
C ILE A 352 10.75 -0.05 -8.30
N ALA A 353 11.59 -0.81 -7.59
CA ALA A 353 11.99 -0.51 -6.22
C ALA A 353 13.43 -0.93 -5.89
N TYR A 354 13.95 -0.38 -4.79
CA TYR A 354 15.20 -0.86 -4.19
C TYR A 354 14.95 -2.06 -3.29
N LEU A 355 15.74 -3.12 -3.47
CA LEU A 355 15.70 -4.29 -2.59
C LEU A 355 16.11 -3.91 -1.15
N GLY A 356 15.22 -4.15 -0.18
CA GLY A 356 15.44 -3.86 1.25
C GLY A 356 15.60 -2.36 1.57
N GLY A 357 14.98 -1.49 0.76
CA GLY A 357 15.10 -0.03 0.89
C GLY A 357 14.26 0.63 1.99
N VAL A 358 13.27 -0.05 2.58
CA VAL A 358 12.25 0.56 3.46
C VAL A 358 12.84 1.37 4.64
N CYS A 359 13.84 0.87 5.39
CA CYS A 359 14.42 1.69 6.46
C CYS A 359 15.67 2.50 6.03
N SER A 360 15.98 2.54 4.74
CA SER A 360 17.11 3.32 4.23
C SER A 360 16.68 4.76 3.94
N ALA A 361 17.36 5.73 4.54
CA ALA A 361 17.06 7.15 4.41
C ALA A 361 16.88 7.61 2.94
N LYS A 362 17.69 7.10 2.01
CA LYS A 362 17.67 7.52 0.59
C LYS A 362 17.05 6.51 -0.38
N ARG A 363 16.51 5.38 0.12
CA ARG A 363 16.01 4.28 -0.74
C ARG A 363 14.61 3.78 -0.36
N LYS A 364 13.94 4.50 0.53
CA LYS A 364 12.60 4.18 1.02
C LYS A 364 11.49 4.67 0.10
N CYS A 365 11.55 4.20 -1.13
CA CYS A 365 10.79 4.72 -2.26
C CYS A 365 10.45 3.59 -3.23
N VAL A 366 9.26 3.68 -3.81
CA VAL A 366 8.70 2.79 -4.82
C VAL A 366 8.12 3.65 -5.94
N LEU A 367 8.33 3.25 -7.19
CA LEU A 367 7.69 3.84 -8.36
C LEU A 367 6.78 2.80 -9.01
N ALA A 368 5.53 3.16 -9.26
CA ALA A 368 4.53 2.30 -9.91
C ALA A 368 3.82 3.05 -11.05
N GLU A 369 3.66 2.38 -12.18
CA GLU A 369 2.85 2.82 -13.30
C GLU A 369 1.38 2.42 -13.07
N ASP A 370 0.46 3.37 -13.25
CA ASP A 370 -0.97 3.09 -13.20
C ASP A 370 -1.45 2.30 -14.44
N ASN A 371 -1.80 1.04 -14.17
CA ASN A 371 -2.40 0.07 -15.07
C ASN A 371 -3.83 -0.34 -14.62
N GLY A 372 -4.55 0.53 -13.92
CA GLY A 372 -5.90 0.29 -13.41
C GLY A 372 -5.89 -0.44 -12.07
N LEU A 373 -6.91 -1.28 -11.79
CA LEU A 373 -7.00 -1.98 -10.49
C LEU A 373 -5.85 -2.98 -10.24
N ASN A 374 -5.15 -3.40 -11.29
CA ASN A 374 -3.92 -4.19 -11.19
C ASN A 374 -2.78 -3.44 -10.50
N LEU A 375 -2.88 -2.12 -10.35
CA LEU A 375 -1.88 -1.29 -9.68
C LEU A 375 -1.66 -1.76 -8.23
N ALA A 376 -2.68 -2.33 -7.59
CA ALA A 376 -2.53 -2.88 -6.25
C ALA A 376 -1.49 -4.00 -6.19
N PHE A 377 -1.47 -4.89 -7.19
CA PHE A 377 -0.49 -5.97 -7.26
C PHE A 377 0.90 -5.40 -7.53
N THR A 378 1.03 -4.47 -8.47
CA THR A 378 2.28 -3.75 -8.73
C THR A 378 2.84 -3.14 -7.44
N ILE A 379 2.03 -2.35 -6.72
CA ILE A 379 2.47 -1.71 -5.46
C ILE A 379 2.85 -2.76 -4.42
N ALA A 380 2.08 -3.84 -4.28
CA ALA A 380 2.39 -4.91 -3.33
C ALA A 380 3.72 -5.61 -3.67
N HIS A 381 3.94 -5.94 -4.94
CA HIS A 381 5.18 -6.53 -5.45
C HIS A 381 6.38 -5.61 -5.17
N GLU A 382 6.30 -4.34 -5.53
CA GLU A 382 7.39 -3.38 -5.31
C GLU A 382 7.66 -3.11 -3.83
N LEU A 383 6.62 -3.09 -2.99
CA LEU A 383 6.78 -3.02 -1.54
C LEU A 383 7.44 -4.29 -0.98
N GLY A 384 7.16 -5.45 -1.58
CA GLY A 384 7.86 -6.71 -1.31
C GLY A 384 9.36 -6.58 -1.54
N HIS A 385 9.77 -6.07 -2.70
CA HIS A 385 11.18 -5.71 -2.97
C HIS A 385 11.71 -4.73 -1.93
N ASN A 386 10.97 -3.67 -1.61
CA ASN A 386 11.39 -2.68 -0.61
C ASN A 386 11.59 -3.27 0.79
N MET A 387 10.91 -4.38 1.11
CA MET A 387 11.04 -5.19 2.32
C MET A 387 11.93 -6.43 2.14
N GLY A 388 12.72 -6.51 1.07
CA GLY A 388 13.79 -7.48 0.90
C GLY A 388 13.39 -8.81 0.28
N MET A 389 12.18 -8.94 -0.26
CA MET A 389 11.78 -10.11 -1.05
C MET A 389 12.42 -10.05 -2.43
N SER A 390 13.03 -11.15 -2.89
CA SER A 390 13.50 -11.29 -4.27
C SER A 390 12.39 -11.85 -5.16
N HIS A 391 12.61 -11.96 -6.48
CA HIS A 391 11.63 -12.64 -7.31
C HIS A 391 11.56 -14.13 -6.95
N ASP A 392 10.38 -14.74 -7.09
CA ASP A 392 10.20 -16.17 -6.84
C ASP A 392 11.04 -17.03 -7.81
N ASP A 393 11.29 -16.53 -9.02
CA ASP A 393 12.12 -17.15 -10.05
C ASP A 393 13.62 -17.15 -9.69
N ASP A 394 14.05 -16.27 -8.77
CA ASP A 394 15.43 -16.28 -8.23
C ASP A 394 15.63 -17.45 -7.24
N HIS A 395 14.54 -18.11 -6.82
CA HIS A 395 14.54 -19.23 -5.89
C HIS A 395 14.20 -20.54 -6.60
N ALA A 396 15.13 -21.49 -6.59
CA ALA A 396 14.94 -22.80 -7.24
C ALA A 396 13.70 -23.59 -6.77
N THR A 397 13.17 -23.30 -5.58
CA THR A 397 12.02 -23.99 -4.98
C THR A 397 10.67 -23.32 -5.27
N CYS A 398 10.66 -22.05 -5.66
CA CYS A 398 9.43 -21.27 -5.86
C CYS A 398 9.22 -20.85 -7.31
N THR A 399 9.95 -21.43 -8.26
CA THR A 399 9.74 -21.23 -9.69
C THR A 399 8.28 -21.53 -10.05
N GLY A 400 7.52 -20.50 -10.37
CA GLY A 400 6.06 -20.60 -10.52
C GLY A 400 5.44 -19.23 -10.66
N HIS A 401 5.02 -18.88 -11.87
CA HIS A 401 4.63 -17.51 -12.22
C HIS A 401 3.23 -17.08 -11.74
N SER A 402 2.82 -17.46 -10.52
CA SER A 402 1.47 -17.21 -10.01
C SER A 402 1.40 -16.34 -8.77
N ASP A 403 2.45 -16.34 -7.94
CA ASP A 403 2.50 -15.60 -6.69
C ASP A 403 2.88 -14.12 -6.91
N ILE A 404 2.66 -13.29 -5.89
CA ILE A 404 2.87 -11.84 -5.98
C ILE A 404 4.29 -11.48 -6.43
N MET A 405 5.32 -12.24 -6.02
CA MET A 405 6.73 -11.95 -6.34
C MET A 405 7.24 -12.64 -7.62
N SER A 406 6.36 -13.16 -8.47
CA SER A 406 6.72 -13.66 -9.81
C SER A 406 7.39 -12.57 -10.66
N GLY A 407 8.50 -12.89 -11.33
CA GLY A 407 9.21 -11.99 -12.25
C GLY A 407 8.52 -11.78 -13.61
N GLU A 408 7.53 -12.63 -13.94
CA GLU A 408 6.74 -12.57 -15.19
C GLU A 408 5.59 -11.55 -15.12
N TRP A 409 5.66 -10.58 -14.21
CA TRP A 409 4.64 -9.54 -14.09
C TRP A 409 4.74 -8.53 -15.24
N VAL A 410 3.96 -8.77 -16.29
CA VAL A 410 3.88 -7.96 -17.52
C VAL A 410 2.67 -7.03 -17.46
N LYS A 411 2.84 -5.80 -17.96
CA LYS A 411 1.76 -4.86 -18.25
C LYS A 411 0.59 -5.52 -19.00
N GLY A 412 -0.58 -5.57 -18.37
CA GLY A 412 -1.82 -6.09 -18.97
C GLY A 412 -2.04 -7.60 -18.79
N ARG A 413 -1.09 -8.34 -18.19
CA ARG A 413 -1.38 -9.68 -17.66
C ARG A 413 -2.11 -9.52 -16.33
N ASN A 414 -3.09 -10.38 -16.06
CA ASN A 414 -3.76 -10.36 -14.78
C ASN A 414 -3.20 -11.45 -13.86
N PRO A 415 -2.97 -11.12 -12.58
CA PRO A 415 -2.46 -12.08 -11.62
C PRO A 415 -3.54 -13.11 -11.31
N SER A 416 -3.17 -14.37 -11.43
CA SER A 416 -4.07 -15.49 -11.17
C SER A 416 -4.19 -15.82 -9.69
N ASP A 417 -3.14 -15.55 -8.90
CA ASP A 417 -3.14 -15.74 -7.46
C ASP A 417 -2.66 -14.46 -6.77
N LEU A 418 -3.27 -14.19 -5.63
CA LEU A 418 -2.94 -13.11 -4.69
C LEU A 418 -2.04 -13.62 -3.56
N SER A 419 -1.66 -14.89 -3.59
CA SER A 419 -0.78 -15.47 -2.59
C SER A 419 0.64 -14.97 -2.74
N TRP A 420 1.29 -14.85 -1.59
CA TRP A 420 2.74 -14.87 -1.44
C TRP A 420 3.24 -16.32 -1.41
N SER A 421 4.36 -16.58 -2.08
CA SER A 421 5.03 -17.88 -2.06
C SER A 421 5.68 -18.16 -0.70
N SER A 422 6.13 -19.39 -0.48
CA SER A 422 6.96 -19.72 0.67
C SER A 422 8.30 -18.99 0.68
N CYS A 423 8.91 -18.75 -0.49
CA CYS A 423 10.19 -18.05 -0.60
C CYS A 423 10.04 -16.56 -0.28
N SER A 424 8.94 -15.93 -0.73
CA SER A 424 8.58 -14.56 -0.36
C SER A 424 8.45 -14.39 1.16
N ARG A 425 7.79 -15.35 1.83
CA ARG A 425 7.70 -15.37 3.30
C ARG A 425 9.06 -15.51 3.97
N ASP A 426 9.90 -16.43 3.49
CA ASP A 426 11.22 -16.67 4.07
C ASP A 426 12.15 -15.45 3.90
N ASP A 427 12.12 -14.80 2.73
CA ASP A 427 12.87 -13.56 2.47
C ASP A 427 12.43 -12.43 3.41
N LEU A 428 11.11 -12.24 3.59
CA LEU A 428 10.59 -11.25 4.51
C LEU A 428 11.01 -11.53 5.96
N GLU A 429 10.92 -12.78 6.41
CA GLU A 429 11.38 -13.16 7.75
C GLU A 429 12.87 -12.86 7.95
N ASN A 430 13.69 -13.15 6.94
CA ASN A 430 15.12 -12.86 6.96
C ASN A 430 15.39 -11.35 7.00
N PHE A 431 14.65 -10.57 6.21
CA PHE A 431 14.73 -9.11 6.24
C PHE A 431 14.36 -8.55 7.62
N LEU A 432 13.24 -9.01 8.21
CA LEU A 432 12.76 -8.56 9.52
C LEU A 432 13.73 -8.90 10.65
N ARG A 433 14.50 -9.99 10.54
CA ARG A 433 15.56 -10.36 11.49
C ARG A 433 16.83 -9.51 11.35
N SER A 434 17.01 -8.87 10.20
CA SER A 434 18.19 -8.06 9.92
C SER A 434 18.14 -6.68 10.59
N LYS A 435 19.27 -5.96 10.62
CA LYS A 435 19.27 -4.56 11.08
C LYS A 435 18.58 -3.61 10.08
N ALA A 436 18.33 -4.05 8.85
CA ALA A 436 17.72 -3.23 7.81
C ALA A 436 16.21 -3.00 8.02
N SER A 437 15.56 -3.75 8.93
CA SER A 437 14.14 -3.59 9.31
C SER A 437 13.94 -2.68 10.53
N GLY A 438 15.00 -2.07 11.07
CA GLY A 438 14.99 -1.46 12.40
C GLY A 438 13.95 -0.34 12.61
N CYS A 439 13.51 0.35 11.56
CA CYS A 439 12.45 1.36 11.64
C CYS A 439 11.07 0.76 11.94
N LEU A 440 10.78 -0.43 11.41
CA LEU A 440 9.45 -1.07 11.50
C LEU A 440 9.15 -1.64 12.88
N LEU A 441 10.17 -1.88 13.70
CA LEU A 441 10.01 -2.35 15.08
C LEU A 441 9.52 -1.26 16.03
N HIS A 442 9.65 0.01 15.64
CA HIS A 442 9.23 1.15 16.45
C HIS A 442 7.75 1.50 16.27
N THR A 443 7.05 0.86 15.34
CA THR A 443 5.69 1.24 14.92
C THR A 443 4.56 0.44 15.60
N ASP A 444 4.86 -0.41 16.59
CA ASP A 444 3.82 -1.03 17.43
C ASP A 444 2.91 0.07 18.03
N PRO A 445 1.58 0.05 17.83
CA PRO A 445 0.68 1.00 18.46
C PRO A 445 0.86 1.10 19.98
N ARG A 446 1.36 0.05 20.65
CA ARG A 446 1.71 0.06 22.08
C ARG A 446 3.00 0.84 22.39
N SER A 447 3.93 0.93 21.45
CA SER A 447 5.14 1.77 21.59
C SER A 447 4.80 3.26 21.51
N ARG A 448 3.72 3.66 20.82
CA ARG A 448 3.25 5.06 20.76
C ARG A 448 2.84 5.63 22.12
N TYR A 449 2.46 4.78 23.09
CA TYR A 449 2.19 5.19 24.47
C TYR A 449 3.44 5.27 25.34
N GLN A 450 4.60 4.83 24.85
CA GLN A 450 5.87 5.20 25.45
C GLN A 450 6.18 6.61 24.95
N VAL A 451 5.77 7.62 25.73
CA VAL A 451 6.27 8.98 25.59
C VAL A 451 7.79 8.89 25.62
N ARG A 452 8.44 8.94 24.45
CA ARG A 452 9.88 9.13 24.37
C ARG A 452 10.13 10.57 24.78
N LEU A 453 10.36 10.77 26.06
CA LEU A 453 10.89 12.03 26.57
C LEU A 453 12.15 12.37 25.75
N PRO A 454 12.30 13.61 25.27
CA PRO A 454 13.52 14.03 24.61
C PRO A 454 14.73 13.63 25.49
N PRO A 455 15.83 13.11 24.91
CA PRO A 455 16.99 12.71 25.70
C PRO A 455 17.67 13.91 26.39
N LYS A 456 17.29 15.13 26.01
CA LYS A 456 17.78 16.40 26.55
C LYS A 456 16.70 17.06 27.40
N LEU A 457 17.09 17.58 28.55
CA LEU A 457 16.20 18.34 29.43
C LEU A 457 15.74 19.64 28.74
N PRO A 458 14.56 20.20 29.06
CA PRO A 458 14.07 21.45 28.47
C PRO A 458 15.06 22.63 28.54
N GLY A 459 15.85 22.74 29.63
CA GLY A 459 16.91 23.76 29.75
C GLY A 459 18.12 23.55 28.83
N MET A 460 18.22 22.41 28.15
CA MET A 460 19.17 22.14 27.07
C MET A 460 18.57 22.42 25.67
N HIS A 461 17.26 22.68 25.60
CA HIS A 461 16.53 23.04 24.38
C HIS A 461 16.25 24.54 24.31
N TYR A 462 16.04 25.19 25.46
CA TYR A 462 15.77 26.62 25.56
C TYR A 462 16.75 27.25 26.55
N SER A 463 17.54 28.21 26.08
CA SER A 463 18.33 29.11 26.91
C SER A 463 17.44 29.90 27.87
N VAL A 464 18.05 30.52 28.89
CA VAL A 464 17.32 31.28 29.90
C VAL A 464 16.56 32.46 29.28
N ASP A 465 17.16 33.10 28.26
CA ASP A 465 16.50 34.16 27.49
C ASP A 465 15.32 33.64 26.66
N GLU A 466 15.47 32.50 25.99
CA GLU A 466 14.39 31.90 25.19
C GLU A 466 13.20 31.49 26.08
N GLN A 467 13.46 31.03 27.30
CA GLN A 467 12.41 30.74 28.28
C GLN A 467 11.67 32.01 28.71
N CYS A 468 12.40 33.12 28.91
CA CYS A 468 11.79 34.44 29.17
C CYS A 468 10.94 34.91 27.99
N GLN A 469 11.41 34.69 26.75
CA GLN A 469 10.69 35.11 25.54
C GLN A 469 9.39 34.33 25.33
N ILE A 470 9.40 33.03 25.62
CA ILE A 470 8.20 32.18 25.54
C ILE A 470 7.13 32.65 26.53
N LEU A 471 7.53 33.06 27.73
CA LEU A 471 6.61 33.46 28.81
C LEU A 471 6.15 34.92 28.72
N PHE A 472 7.03 35.83 28.31
CA PHE A 472 6.81 37.28 28.43
C PHE A 472 6.88 38.03 27.09
N GLY A 473 7.05 37.31 25.98
CA GLY A 473 7.10 37.85 24.62
C GLY A 473 8.53 38.06 24.10
N SER A 474 8.67 38.22 22.78
CA SER A 474 9.95 38.17 22.05
C SER A 474 11.02 39.16 22.50
N ASN A 475 10.64 40.23 23.20
CA ASN A 475 11.56 41.28 23.67
C ASN A 475 12.06 41.03 25.11
N ALA A 476 11.61 39.95 25.76
CA ALA A 476 12.05 39.61 27.11
C ALA A 476 13.44 38.97 27.09
N THR A 477 14.23 39.25 28.13
CA THR A 477 15.56 38.68 28.38
C THR A 477 15.68 38.33 29.85
N PHE A 478 16.65 37.49 30.19
CA PHE A 478 16.92 37.06 31.54
C PHE A 478 17.51 38.21 32.38
N CYS A 479 16.92 38.44 33.55
CA CYS A 479 17.42 39.42 34.50
C CYS A 479 18.56 38.83 35.35
N ASN A 480 19.79 39.31 35.14
CA ASN A 480 20.96 38.85 35.90
C ASN A 480 20.95 39.27 37.38
N ASP A 481 20.20 40.32 37.72
CA ASP A 481 20.15 40.90 39.07
C ASP A 481 18.81 40.66 39.75
N MET A 482 18.48 39.39 40.00
CA MET A 482 17.42 39.04 40.96
C MET A 482 18.06 38.55 42.26
N GLU A 483 18.10 39.43 43.28
CA GLU A 483 18.25 38.98 44.66
C GLU A 483 17.11 38.00 44.97
N VAL A 484 17.48 36.76 45.27
CA VAL A 484 16.55 35.67 45.57
C VAL A 484 15.79 36.00 46.85
N GLN A 485 14.61 36.58 46.74
CA GLN A 485 13.69 36.70 47.88
C GLN A 485 12.46 35.79 47.80
N HIS A 486 12.21 35.16 46.65
CA HIS A 486 11.35 33.99 46.58
C HIS A 486 11.87 33.07 45.48
N THR A 487 12.14 31.81 45.83
CA THR A 487 12.38 30.73 44.88
C THR A 487 11.31 30.77 43.79
N PRO A 488 11.62 31.12 42.54
CA PRO A 488 10.68 30.93 41.46
C PRO A 488 10.63 29.43 41.19
N PHE A 489 9.42 28.92 41.10
CA PHE A 489 9.11 27.55 40.77
C PHE A 489 10.05 27.02 39.68
N VAL A 490 10.93 26.09 40.06
CA VAL A 490 11.42 25.10 39.10
C VAL A 490 10.18 24.33 38.70
N LEU A 491 9.57 24.70 37.57
CA LEU A 491 8.64 23.84 36.87
C LEU A 491 9.46 22.65 36.37
N VAL A 492 9.62 21.66 37.25
CA VAL A 492 9.98 20.30 36.88
C VAL A 492 8.77 19.75 36.12
N PHE A 493 8.95 19.53 34.81
CA PHE A 493 8.15 18.58 34.06
C PHE A 493 9.07 17.47 33.55
#